data_AF-A0A8X6U3J3-F1
#
_entry.id   AF-A0A8X6U3J3-F1
#
_cell.length_a   1.000
_cell.length_b   1.000
_cell.length_c   1.000
_cell.angle_alpha   90.00
_cell.angle_beta   90.00
_cell.angle_gamma   90.00
#
_symmetry.space_group_name_H-M   'P 1'
#
loop_
_entity.id
_entity.type
_entity.pdbx_description
1 polymer ?
#
loop_
_entity_poly.entity_id
_entity_poly.type
_entity_poly.pdbx_seq_one_letter_code
_entity_poly.pdbx_strand_id
1 'polypeptide(L)'
;MLDDLTQVRNFCEIDSSNPPLGPPHFSFNANPALYLNIDIRDGTQQFLDIFLDDNLIEMIVAETNQYTDQFIRNSNLQRYSRTRKRKPKTKNEIQAFILLNILQGNVKRPDVEHFWKAYDHFIREDICLPKTSLPATMHYLILQFRSHYRKGSVYE
;
A
#
# COMPACT_ATOMS: atom_id res chain seq x y z
N MET A 1 28.14 -13.59 -7.33
CA MET A 1 28.13 -14.53 -6.19
C MET A 1 26.72 -14.44 -5.63
N LEU A 2 25.86 -15.35 -6.07
CA LEU A 2 24.42 -15.34 -5.78
C LEU A 2 24.21 -16.30 -4.61
N ASP A 3 24.02 -15.76 -3.43
CA ASP A 3 23.79 -16.57 -2.23
C ASP A 3 22.46 -17.29 -2.35
N ASP A 4 22.52 -18.60 -2.12
CA ASP A 4 21.44 -19.56 -2.25
C ASP A 4 20.37 -19.31 -1.18
N LEU A 5 19.33 -18.55 -1.55
CA LEU A 5 18.22 -18.20 -0.67
C LEU A 5 17.35 -19.41 -0.25
N THR A 6 17.61 -20.60 -0.81
CA THR A 6 16.89 -21.83 -0.43
C THR A 6 17.14 -22.24 1.01
N GLN A 7 18.26 -21.84 1.62
CA GLN A 7 18.56 -22.16 3.02
C GLN A 7 17.87 -21.25 4.05
N VAL A 8 17.27 -20.13 3.64
CA VAL A 8 16.68 -19.14 4.58
C VAL A 8 15.30 -19.59 5.09
N ARG A 9 14.65 -20.55 4.43
CA ARG A 9 13.32 -21.06 4.79
C ARG A 9 13.35 -22.50 5.30
N ASN A 10 14.28 -22.80 6.22
CA ASN A 10 14.19 -24.05 6.98
C ASN A 10 13.21 -23.85 8.14
N PHE A 11 11.97 -24.30 7.95
CA PHE A 11 10.99 -24.37 9.03
C PHE A 11 11.26 -25.64 9.84
N CYS A 12 11.42 -25.49 11.15
CA CYS A 12 11.58 -26.61 12.07
C CYS A 12 10.29 -26.80 12.87
N GLU A 13 9.83 -28.04 12.99
CA GLU A 13 8.73 -28.39 13.88
C GLU A 13 9.15 -28.16 15.34
N ILE A 14 8.38 -27.38 16.09
CA ILE A 14 8.67 -27.06 17.49
C ILE A 14 7.98 -28.10 18.37
N ASP A 15 8.77 -28.95 19.03
CA ASP A 15 8.25 -29.78 20.12
C ASP A 15 7.93 -28.90 21.32
N SER A 16 6.63 -28.80 21.65
CA SER A 16 6.14 -28.02 22.79
C SER A 16 6.55 -28.62 24.15
N SER A 17 6.91 -29.90 24.17
CA SER A 17 7.38 -30.61 25.37
C SER A 17 8.87 -30.39 25.63
N ASN A 18 9.63 -29.98 24.61
CA ASN A 18 11.06 -29.71 24.69
C ASN A 18 11.48 -28.62 23.68
N PRO A 19 11.10 -27.35 23.93
CA PRO A 19 11.36 -26.28 22.99
C PRO A 19 12.87 -26.03 22.84
N PRO A 20 13.35 -25.72 21.63
CA PRO A 20 14.75 -25.36 21.43
C PRO A 20 15.09 -24.11 22.26
N LEU A 21 16.34 -24.03 22.71
CA LEU A 21 16.82 -22.83 23.40
C LEU A 21 16.56 -21.61 22.53
N GLY A 22 16.00 -20.56 23.13
CA GLY A 22 15.71 -19.32 22.43
C GLY A 22 16.97 -18.75 21.76
N PRO A 23 16.83 -18.01 20.65
CA PRO A 23 17.95 -17.33 20.03
C PRO A 23 18.70 -16.48 21.08
N PRO A 24 20.03 -16.39 21.00
CA PRO A 24 20.78 -15.52 21.91
C PRO A 24 20.23 -14.09 21.82
N HIS A 25 20.07 -13.45 22.98
CA HIS A 25 19.60 -12.08 23.05
C HIS A 25 20.67 -11.15 22.48
N PHE A 26 20.44 -10.66 21.26
CA PHE A 26 21.32 -9.68 20.65
C PHE A 26 21.00 -8.29 21.22
N SER A 27 21.89 -7.76 22.06
CA SER A 27 21.79 -6.38 22.53
C SER A 27 22.04 -5.41 21.36
N PHE A 28 21.06 -4.54 21.09
CA PHE A 28 21.24 -3.45 20.15
C PHE A 28 22.16 -2.39 20.78
N ASN A 29 23.44 -2.40 20.38
CA ASN A 29 24.47 -1.50 20.91
C ASN A 29 24.68 -0.24 20.05
N ALA A 30 23.92 -0.09 18.97
CA ALA A 30 23.95 1.10 18.14
C ALA A 30 23.11 2.23 18.77
N ASN A 31 23.37 3.47 18.38
CA ASN A 31 22.55 4.59 18.80
C ASN A 31 21.16 4.44 18.15
N PRO A 32 20.05 4.37 18.92
CA PRO A 32 18.70 4.31 18.36
C PRO A 32 18.25 5.60 17.68
N ALA A 33 19.09 6.65 17.68
CA ALA A 33 18.76 7.93 17.06
C ALA A 33 18.74 7.86 15.52
N LEU A 34 17.69 8.45 14.96
CA LEU A 34 17.54 8.69 13.54
C LEU A 34 18.20 10.04 13.20
N TYR A 35 19.32 10.04 12.46
CA TYR A 35 20.00 11.28 12.05
C TYR A 35 19.36 11.87 10.79
N LEU A 36 18.09 12.25 10.88
CA LEU A 36 17.44 13.04 9.83
C LEU A 36 17.47 14.51 10.25
N ASN A 37 18.12 15.34 9.44
CA ASN A 37 18.10 16.80 9.61
C ASN A 37 16.80 17.34 9.02
N ILE A 38 15.71 17.18 9.75
CA ILE A 38 14.37 17.61 9.35
C ILE A 38 14.09 18.98 9.98
N ASP A 39 13.73 19.97 9.16
CA ASP A 39 13.22 21.23 9.69
C ASP A 39 11.84 21.00 10.32
N ILE A 40 11.67 21.42 11.57
CA ILE A 40 10.42 21.27 12.33
C ILE A 40 9.24 21.96 11.63
N ARG A 41 9.49 23.04 10.86
CA ARG A 41 8.43 23.77 10.15
C ARG A 41 7.80 22.99 9.01
N ASP A 42 8.60 22.20 8.30
CA ASP A 42 8.18 21.37 7.15
C ASP A 42 8.28 19.87 7.47
N GLY A 43 8.38 19.52 8.75
CA GLY A 43 8.90 18.22 9.15
C GLY A 43 8.05 17.03 8.71
N THR A 44 6.73 17.22 8.64
CA THR A 44 5.81 16.19 8.14
C THR A 44 6.00 15.91 6.66
N GLN A 45 6.18 16.94 5.83
CA GLN A 45 6.39 16.78 4.40
C GLN A 45 7.77 16.18 4.13
N GLN A 46 8.82 16.69 4.78
CA GLN A 46 10.17 16.16 4.64
C GLN A 46 10.26 14.70 5.10
N PHE A 47 9.58 14.35 6.20
CA PHE A 47 9.50 12.96 6.64
C PHE A 47 8.81 12.09 5.58
N LEU A 48 7.68 12.53 5.02
CA LEU A 48 7.00 11.79 3.97
C LEU A 48 7.87 11.62 2.72
N ASP A 49 8.57 12.67 2.29
CA ASP A 49 9.43 12.64 1.09
C ASP A 49 10.64 11.69 1.26
N ILE A 50 11.09 11.45 2.50
CA ILE A 50 12.15 10.48 2.80
C ILE A 50 11.68 9.04 2.59
N PHE A 51 10.42 8.74 2.90
CA PHE A 51 9.85 7.39 2.73
C PHE A 51 9.14 7.19 1.38
N LEU A 52 8.61 8.27 0.81
CA LEU A 52 7.85 8.31 -0.43
C LEU A 52 8.56 9.22 -1.44
N ASP A 53 9.83 8.90 -1.70
CA ASP A 53 10.62 9.67 -2.64
C ASP A 53 10.05 9.65 -4.06
N ASP A 54 10.49 10.61 -4.86
CA ASP A 54 9.99 10.81 -6.22
C ASP A 54 10.19 9.57 -7.11
N ASN A 55 11.28 8.84 -6.93
CA ASN A 55 11.60 7.65 -7.72
C ASN A 55 10.62 6.51 -7.40
N LEU A 56 10.37 6.26 -6.11
CA LEU A 56 9.40 5.28 -5.65
C LEU A 56 8.00 5.61 -6.18
N ILE A 57 7.59 6.88 -6.09
CA ILE A 57 6.28 7.29 -6.60
C ILE A 57 6.21 7.10 -8.13
N GLU A 58 7.25 7.49 -8.87
CA GLU A 58 7.30 7.31 -10.32
C GLU A 58 7.26 5.83 -10.72
N MET A 59 7.95 4.95 -9.98
CA MET A 59 7.87 3.51 -10.17
C MET A 59 6.45 2.98 -9.94
N ILE A 60 5.77 3.42 -8.88
CA ILE A 60 4.37 3.05 -8.62
C ILE A 60 3.46 3.56 -9.74
N VAL A 61 3.67 4.77 -10.24
CA VAL A 61 2.92 5.32 -11.39
C VAL A 61 3.11 4.44 -12.61
N ALA A 62 4.36 4.09 -12.95
CA ALA A 62 4.69 3.27 -14.11
C ALA A 62 4.02 1.90 -14.01
N GLU A 63 4.18 1.19 -12.89
CA GLU A 63 3.58 -0.13 -12.68
C GLU A 63 2.05 -0.09 -12.67
N THR A 64 1.44 0.93 -12.05
CA THR A 64 -0.02 1.07 -12.03
C THR A 64 -0.57 1.24 -13.45
N ASN A 65 0.10 2.05 -14.28
CA ASN A 65 -0.31 2.28 -15.65
C ASN A 65 -0.10 1.04 -16.52
N GLN A 66 1.07 0.40 -16.40
CA GLN A 66 1.37 -0.85 -17.09
C GLN A 66 0.36 -1.94 -16.76
N TYR A 67 0.06 -2.15 -15.46
CA TYR A 67 -0.93 -3.12 -15.03
C TYR A 67 -2.32 -2.79 -15.58
N THR A 68 -2.71 -1.52 -15.59
CA THR A 68 -3.99 -1.08 -16.15
C THR A 68 -4.08 -1.43 -17.64
N ASP A 69 -3.03 -1.18 -18.41
CA ASP A 69 -2.99 -1.49 -19.84
C ASP A 69 -3.01 -2.99 -20.11
N GLN A 70 -2.29 -3.77 -19.30
CA GLN A 70 -2.33 -5.23 -19.38
C GLN A 70 -3.73 -5.76 -19.05
N PHE A 71 -4.37 -5.23 -18.01
CA PHE A 71 -5.73 -5.62 -17.63
C PHE A 71 -6.74 -5.32 -18.73
N ILE A 72 -6.69 -4.13 -19.33
CA ILE A 72 -7.58 -3.76 -20.43
C ILE A 72 -7.39 -4.66 -21.64
N ARG A 73 -6.14 -5.01 -21.97
CA ARG A 73 -5.81 -5.91 -23.10
C ARG A 73 -6.29 -7.34 -22.86
N ASN A 74 -6.14 -7.85 -21.63
CA ASN A 74 -6.40 -9.25 -21.31
C ASN A 74 -7.85 -9.52 -20.85
N SER A 75 -8.67 -8.48 -20.69
CA SER A 75 -10.05 -8.61 -20.18
C SER A 75 -11.09 -8.40 -21.27
N ASN A 76 -12.13 -9.25 -21.27
CA ASN A 76 -13.33 -9.05 -22.08
C ASN A 76 -14.24 -7.96 -21.46
N LEU A 77 -13.83 -6.71 -21.61
CA LEU A 77 -14.58 -5.56 -21.09
C LEU A 77 -15.82 -5.28 -21.94
N GLN A 78 -16.98 -5.10 -21.30
CA GLN A 78 -18.20 -4.63 -21.97
C GLN A 78 -17.94 -3.33 -22.76
N ARG A 79 -18.68 -3.15 -23.87
CA ARG A 79 -18.50 -2.04 -24.83
C ARG A 79 -18.49 -0.65 -24.17
N TYR A 80 -19.30 -0.46 -23.13
CA TYR A 80 -19.44 0.80 -22.41
C TYR A 80 -18.75 0.80 -21.03
N SER A 81 -17.84 -0.14 -20.79
CA SER A 81 -17.11 -0.21 -19.52
C SER A 81 -16.32 1.08 -19.27
N ARG A 82 -16.45 1.64 -18.07
CA ARG A 82 -15.68 2.82 -17.63
C ARG A 82 -14.18 2.55 -17.67
N THR A 83 -13.76 1.30 -17.47
CA THR A 83 -12.36 0.86 -17.53
C THR A 83 -11.73 1.11 -18.91
N ARG A 84 -12.51 1.06 -20.00
CA ARG A 84 -12.00 1.36 -21.36
C ARG A 84 -11.68 2.84 -21.59
N LYS A 85 -12.26 3.76 -20.81
CA LYS A 85 -12.04 5.21 -20.91
C LYS A 85 -11.00 5.72 -19.91
N ARG A 86 -10.25 4.82 -19.29
CA ARG A 86 -9.32 5.16 -18.22
C ARG A 86 -8.12 5.93 -18.77
N LYS A 87 -7.73 6.97 -18.06
CA LYS A 87 -6.52 7.76 -18.35
C LYS A 87 -5.33 7.24 -17.54
N PRO A 88 -4.10 7.37 -18.05
CA PRO A 88 -2.89 7.14 -17.27
C PRO A 88 -2.90 7.94 -15.98
N LYS A 89 -2.37 7.34 -14.92
CA LYS A 89 -2.19 7.96 -13.61
C LYS A 89 -0.96 8.84 -13.59
N THR A 90 -1.11 9.96 -12.90
CA THR A 90 -0.05 10.94 -12.66
C THR A 90 0.55 10.76 -11.27
N LYS A 91 1.76 11.29 -11.08
CA LYS A 91 2.44 11.34 -9.78
C LYS A 91 1.55 11.93 -8.69
N ASN A 92 0.94 13.08 -8.96
CA ASN A 92 0.06 13.78 -8.02
C ASN A 92 -1.17 12.94 -7.64
N GLU A 93 -1.74 12.21 -8.59
CA GLU A 93 -2.85 11.29 -8.29
C GLU A 93 -2.38 10.17 -7.35
N ILE A 94 -1.25 9.51 -7.64
CA ILE A 94 -0.72 8.44 -6.78
C ILE A 94 -0.36 8.97 -5.38
N GLN A 95 0.27 10.14 -5.28
CA GLN A 95 0.58 10.77 -3.99
C GLN A 95 -0.70 11.08 -3.20
N ALA A 96 -1.69 11.71 -3.84
CA ALA A 96 -2.98 11.97 -3.20
C ALA A 96 -3.65 10.67 -2.74
N PHE A 97 -3.57 9.60 -3.53
CA PHE A 97 -4.09 8.30 -3.15
C PHE A 97 -3.39 7.73 -1.90
N ILE A 98 -2.06 7.79 -1.82
CA ILE A 98 -1.30 7.29 -0.66
C ILE A 98 -1.63 8.11 0.60
N LEU A 99 -1.63 9.45 0.48
CA LEU A 99 -1.98 10.35 1.59
C LEU A 99 -3.40 10.09 2.10
N LEU A 100 -4.36 9.81 1.20
CA LEU A 100 -5.71 9.43 1.58
C LEU A 100 -5.73 8.12 2.39
N ASN A 101 -4.93 7.10 2.02
CA ASN A 101 -4.86 5.85 2.79
C ASN A 101 -4.25 6.07 4.17
N ILE A 102 -3.23 6.93 4.30
CA ILE A 102 -2.65 7.30 5.60
C ILE A 102 -3.70 8.00 6.47
N LEU A 103 -4.46 8.93 5.88
CA LEU A 103 -5.53 9.64 6.59
C LEU A 103 -6.64 8.68 7.05
N GLN A 104 -6.99 7.67 6.25
CA GLN A 104 -7.95 6.63 6.63
C GLN A 104 -7.48 5.81 7.84
N GLY A 105 -6.17 5.57 7.98
CA GLY A 105 -5.61 4.93 9.17
C GLY A 105 -5.81 5.73 10.45
N ASN A 106 -5.94 7.06 10.33
CA ASN A 106 -6.13 7.97 11.46
C ASN A 106 -7.61 8.23 11.78
N VAL A 107 -8.48 8.23 10.76
CA VAL A 107 -9.91 8.48 10.92
C VAL A 107 -10.63 7.16 11.19
N LYS A 108 -11.23 7.02 12.38
CA LYS A 108 -12.04 5.84 12.72
C LYS A 108 -13.38 5.89 11.99
N ARG A 109 -13.61 4.96 11.05
CA ARG A 109 -14.92 4.70 10.43
C ARG A 109 -15.37 3.28 10.74
N PRO A 110 -16.69 3.04 10.86
CA PRO A 110 -17.21 1.71 11.17
C PRO A 110 -16.97 0.71 10.04
N ASP A 111 -16.88 1.17 8.79
CA ASP A 111 -16.64 0.31 7.64
C ASP A 111 -15.97 1.10 6.51
N VAL A 112 -15.20 0.41 5.67
CA VAL A 112 -14.39 0.95 4.56
C VAL A 112 -15.26 1.72 3.57
N GLU A 113 -16.49 1.29 3.36
CA GLU A 113 -17.42 1.97 2.45
C GLU A 113 -17.79 3.38 2.91
N HIS A 114 -17.75 3.66 4.22
CA HIS A 114 -18.11 4.96 4.78
C HIS A 114 -17.10 6.05 4.44
N PHE A 115 -15.86 5.69 4.10
CA PHE A 115 -14.87 6.65 3.59
C PHE A 115 -15.22 7.21 2.21
N TRP A 116 -16.11 6.54 1.47
CA TRP A 116 -16.43 6.89 0.08
C TRP A 116 -17.85 7.45 -0.09
N LYS A 117 -18.62 7.55 1.01
CA LYS A 117 -19.97 8.12 0.99
C LYS A 117 -19.91 9.65 1.05
N ALA A 118 -20.72 10.29 0.21
CA ALA A 118 -20.82 11.75 0.11
C ALA A 118 -21.40 12.41 1.36
N TYR A 119 -22.21 11.66 2.12
CA TYR A 119 -22.83 12.09 3.36
C TYR A 119 -22.77 10.94 4.34
N ASP A 120 -22.21 11.21 5.51
CA ASP A 120 -22.27 10.33 6.67
C ASP A 120 -22.73 11.18 7.85
N HIS A 121 -23.91 10.86 8.39
CA HIS A 121 -24.54 11.63 9.47
C HIS A 121 -23.81 11.46 10.81
N PHE A 122 -22.84 10.54 10.89
CA PHE A 122 -22.07 10.25 12.10
C PHE A 122 -20.92 11.22 12.38
N ILE A 123 -20.64 12.18 11.50
CA ILE A 123 -19.49 13.07 11.65
C ILE A 123 -19.91 14.53 11.78
N ARG A 124 -19.38 15.18 12.82
CA ARG A 124 -19.47 16.63 13.10
C ARG A 124 -18.37 17.47 12.41
N GLU A 125 -17.40 16.84 11.73
CA GLU A 125 -16.27 17.52 11.08
C GLU A 125 -16.11 17.16 9.58
N ASP A 126 -16.05 18.18 8.74
CA ASP A 126 -16.16 18.16 7.27
C ASP A 126 -15.03 17.46 6.48
N ILE A 127 -14.50 16.32 6.93
CA ILE A 127 -13.55 15.52 6.14
C ILE A 127 -14.34 14.62 5.18
N CYS A 128 -14.96 15.24 4.16
CA CYS A 128 -15.46 14.53 3.01
C CYS A 128 -14.27 14.31 2.06
N LEU A 129 -13.79 13.07 1.92
CA LEU A 129 -12.70 12.77 0.99
C LEU A 129 -13.12 13.18 -0.43
N PRO A 130 -12.25 13.86 -1.20
CA PRO A 130 -12.64 14.42 -2.49
C PRO A 130 -13.18 13.30 -3.39
N LYS A 131 -14.34 13.55 -4.01
CA LYS A 131 -15.00 12.69 -5.02
C LYS A 131 -14.19 12.60 -6.32
N THR A 132 -12.90 12.38 -6.23
CA THR A 132 -12.07 12.07 -7.38
C THR A 132 -12.47 10.68 -7.87
N SER A 133 -12.42 10.45 -9.18
CA SER A 133 -12.66 9.12 -9.77
C SER A 133 -11.55 8.11 -9.43
N LEU A 134 -10.50 8.60 -8.77
CA LEU A 134 -9.28 7.91 -8.43
C LEU A 134 -9.47 6.82 -7.36
N PRO A 135 -10.14 7.05 -6.21
CA PRO A 135 -10.15 6.10 -5.13
C PRO A 135 -11.02 4.88 -5.44
N ALA A 136 -12.16 5.04 -6.10
CA ALA A 136 -13.00 3.88 -6.50
C ALA A 136 -12.29 2.99 -7.53
N THR A 137 -11.56 3.60 -8.46
CA THR A 137 -10.83 2.90 -9.51
C THR A 137 -9.56 2.23 -8.97
N MET A 138 -8.85 2.87 -8.04
CA MET A 138 -7.67 2.32 -7.37
C MET A 138 -8.05 1.30 -6.29
N HIS A 139 -9.16 1.49 -5.59
CA HIS A 139 -9.71 0.50 -4.66
C HIS A 139 -10.07 -0.80 -5.40
N TYR A 140 -10.70 -0.69 -6.58
CA TYR A 140 -10.94 -1.87 -7.41
C TYR A 140 -9.64 -2.55 -7.83
N LEU A 141 -8.61 -1.79 -8.23
CA LEU A 141 -7.30 -2.36 -8.53
C LEU A 141 -6.65 -3.02 -7.31
N ILE A 142 -6.76 -2.44 -6.11
CA ILE A 142 -6.26 -3.03 -4.86
C ILE A 142 -7.01 -4.31 -4.50
N LEU A 143 -8.34 -4.35 -4.69
CA LEU A 143 -9.12 -5.57 -4.49
C LEU A 143 -8.70 -6.66 -5.49
N GLN A 144 -8.43 -6.29 -6.74
CA GLN A 144 -7.92 -7.22 -7.76
C GLN A 144 -6.48 -7.68 -7.46
N PHE A 145 -5.59 -6.77 -7.05
CA PHE A 145 -4.24 -7.10 -6.57
C PHE A 145 -4.30 -8.04 -5.38
N ARG A 146 -5.09 -7.73 -4.35
CA ARG A 146 -5.30 -8.60 -3.18
C ARG A 146 -5.86 -9.97 -3.57
N SER A 147 -6.77 -10.03 -4.55
CA SER A 147 -7.29 -11.31 -5.06
C SER A 147 -6.22 -12.12 -5.80
N HIS A 148 -5.38 -11.46 -6.59
CA HIS A 148 -4.30 -12.09 -7.35
C HIS A 148 -3.19 -12.65 -6.44
N TYR A 149 -2.75 -11.90 -5.44
CA TYR A 149 -1.74 -12.36 -4.49
C TYR A 149 -2.26 -13.41 -3.50
N ARG A 150 -3.56 -13.39 -3.16
CA ARG A 150 -4.19 -14.44 -2.34
C ARG A 150 -4.30 -15.78 -3.08
N LYS A 151 -4.43 -15.77 -4.41
CA LYS A 151 -4.43 -17.00 -5.22
C LYS A 151 -3.04 -17.62 -5.40
N GLY A 152 -1.97 -16.85 -5.16
CA GLY A 152 -0.59 -17.32 -5.23
C GLY A 152 -0.10 -18.06 -3.97
N SER A 153 -0.87 -18.08 -2.86
CA SER A 153 -0.45 -18.72 -1.60
C SER A 153 -1.12 -20.08 -1.34
N VAL A 154 -1.72 -20.70 -2.36
CA VAL A 154 -2.39 -22.03 -2.24
C VAL A 154 -1.64 -23.10 -3.07
N TYR A 155 -0.44 -22.78 -3.54
CA TYR A 155 0.48 -23.74 -4.17
C TYR A 155 1.87 -23.62 -3.56
N GLU A 156 1.97 -23.91 -2.27
CA GLU A 156 3.17 -24.47 -1.61
C GLU A 156 2.71 -25.52 -0.61
#